data_AF-A0A1B3XLD8-F1
#
_entry.id   AF-A0A1B3XLD8-F1
#
_cell.length_a   1.000
_cell.length_b   1.000
_cell.length_c   1.000
_cell.angle_alpha   90.00
_cell.angle_beta   90.00
_cell.angle_gamma   90.00
#
_symmetry.space_group_name_H-M   'P 1'
#
loop_
_entity.id
_entity.type
_entity.pdbx_description
1 polymer ?
#
loop_
_entity_poly.entity_id
_entity_poly.type
_entity_poly.pdbx_seq_one_letter_code
_entity_poly.pdbx_strand_id
1 'polypeptide(L)'
;MKFNWIKACLVLISFGLLGVVLYKYMLPPNLDDIKLADELHPIVAEKKDELIQRANELDIPIIITAGYRSLEEQNELYEKGRLNTGNIVTYAKGGESLHNFGLAIDFAILNKQGEAIWDMDYDGNDNRKSDWMEVVTIAKGLGFEWGGDWPGFKDYPHLQMTFGLSLRELQQGRQPKGQ
;
A
#
# COMPACT_ATOMS: atom_id res chain seq x y z
N MET A 1 33.04 -30.47 38.37
CA MET A 1 32.50 -30.04 37.06
C MET A 1 33.22 -28.75 36.66
N LYS A 2 34.06 -28.72 35.62
CA LYS A 2 34.79 -27.49 35.23
C LYS A 2 33.83 -26.53 34.52
N PHE A 3 33.51 -25.41 35.16
CA PHE A 3 32.68 -24.37 34.57
C PHE A 3 33.40 -23.77 33.36
N ASN A 4 32.75 -23.85 32.19
CA ASN A 4 33.37 -23.44 30.92
C ASN A 4 33.02 -21.98 30.63
N TRP A 5 33.84 -21.07 31.15
CA TRP A 5 33.70 -19.63 31.00
C TRP A 5 33.63 -19.18 29.53
N ILE A 6 34.28 -19.91 28.62
CA ILE A 6 34.24 -19.60 27.18
C ILE A 6 32.80 -19.77 26.64
N LYS A 7 32.10 -20.84 27.04
CA LYS A 7 30.70 -21.06 26.64
C LYS A 7 29.77 -20.00 27.23
N ALA A 8 29.98 -19.60 28.49
CA ALA A 8 29.18 -18.53 29.12
C ALA A 8 29.37 -17.18 28.42
N CYS A 9 30.61 -16.80 28.07
CA CYS A 9 30.88 -15.57 27.34
C CYS A 9 30.27 -15.58 25.93
N LEU A 10 30.38 -16.69 25.19
CA LEU A 10 29.76 -16.81 23.86
C LEU A 10 28.24 -16.68 23.91
N VAL A 11 27.59 -17.26 24.91
CA VAL A 11 26.14 -17.11 25.12
C VAL A 11 25.79 -15.65 25.42
N LEU A 12 26.50 -14.97 26.31
CA LEU A 12 26.23 -13.56 26.62
C LEU A 12 26.45 -12.63 25.42
N ILE A 13 27.51 -12.86 24.62
CA ILE A 13 27.74 -12.12 23.37
C ILE A 13 26.59 -12.36 22.39
N SER A 14 26.13 -13.60 22.25
CA SER A 14 25.01 -13.93 21.35
C SER A 14 23.70 -13.26 21.77
N PHE A 15 23.40 -13.19 23.07
CA PHE A 15 22.24 -12.46 23.59
C PHE A 15 22.39 -10.95 23.42
N GLY A 16 23.59 -10.40 23.61
CA GLY A 16 23.88 -8.99 23.35
C GLY A 16 23.71 -8.62 21.87
N LEU A 17 24.22 -9.45 20.95
CA LEU A 17 24.08 -9.25 19.52
C LEU A 17 22.61 -9.36 19.08
N LEU A 18 21.90 -10.38 19.59
CA LEU A 18 20.46 -10.54 19.36
C LEU A 18 19.70 -9.34 19.92
N GLY A 19 20.06 -8.84 21.10
CA GLY A 19 19.48 -7.64 21.69
C GLY A 19 19.69 -6.39 20.83
N VAL A 20 20.87 -6.20 20.23
CA VAL A 20 21.15 -5.09 19.30
C VAL A 20 20.35 -5.24 18.01
N VAL A 21 20.24 -6.45 17.46
CA VAL A 21 19.43 -6.72 16.27
C VAL A 21 17.96 -6.44 16.56
N LEU A 22 17.41 -6.98 17.65
CA LEU A 22 16.04 -6.74 18.08
C LEU A 22 15.78 -5.25 18.36
N TYR A 23 16.74 -4.55 18.97
CA TYR A 23 16.65 -3.11 19.21
C TYR A 23 16.61 -2.30 17.90
N LYS A 24 17.47 -2.62 16.92
CA LYS A 24 17.39 -2.03 15.58
C LYS A 24 16.08 -2.39 14.86
N TYR A 25 15.54 -3.57 15.12
CA TYR A 25 14.21 -3.97 14.66
C TYR A 25 13.07 -3.27 15.44
N MET A 26 13.31 -2.64 16.58
CA MET A 26 12.27 -1.90 17.32
C MET A 26 12.29 -0.40 17.01
N LEU A 27 13.43 0.13 16.55
CA LEU A 27 13.52 1.54 16.14
C LEU A 27 12.69 1.80 14.87
N PRO A 28 11.92 2.90 14.83
CA PRO A 28 11.27 3.33 13.60
C PRO A 28 12.35 3.64 12.54
N PRO A 29 12.06 3.42 11.24
CA PRO A 29 12.97 3.80 10.18
C PRO A 29 13.22 5.30 10.22
N ASN A 30 14.45 5.71 9.91
CA ASN A 30 14.74 7.11 9.67
C ASN A 30 14.14 7.52 8.32
N LEU A 31 13.21 8.46 8.32
CA LEU A 31 12.51 8.88 7.11
C LEU A 31 13.47 9.47 6.07
N ASP A 32 14.56 10.10 6.51
CA ASP A 32 15.59 10.68 5.64
C ASP A 32 16.37 9.61 4.85
N ASP A 33 16.36 8.36 5.32
CA ASP A 33 17.05 7.23 4.69
C ASP A 33 16.12 6.40 3.79
N ILE A 34 14.83 6.74 3.72
CA ILE A 34 13.86 6.01 2.89
C ILE A 34 14.07 6.39 1.43
N LYS A 35 14.39 5.40 0.59
CA LYS A 35 14.42 5.58 -0.86
C LYS A 35 13.00 5.58 -1.42
N LEU A 36 12.46 6.77 -1.62
CA LEU A 36 11.12 6.99 -2.17
C LEU A 36 11.12 6.84 -3.69
N ALA A 37 9.94 6.55 -4.24
CA ALA A 37 9.71 6.70 -5.66
C ALA A 37 9.40 8.17 -5.99
N ASP A 38 9.45 8.51 -7.27
CA ASP A 38 8.94 9.76 -7.86
C ASP A 38 7.80 9.50 -8.86
N GLU A 39 7.55 8.23 -9.18
CA GLU A 39 6.50 7.76 -10.07
C GLU A 39 5.99 6.37 -9.66
N LEU A 40 5.00 5.83 -10.39
CA LEU A 40 4.56 4.45 -10.19
C LEU A 40 5.63 3.46 -10.66
N HIS A 41 5.78 2.36 -9.94
CA HIS A 41 6.59 1.24 -10.40
C HIS A 41 6.10 0.76 -11.79
N PRO A 42 6.97 0.45 -12.77
CA PRO A 42 6.55 0.14 -14.14
C PRO A 42 5.49 -0.95 -14.25
N ILE A 43 5.64 -2.05 -13.50
CA ILE A 43 4.62 -3.12 -13.46
C ILE A 43 3.29 -2.61 -12.89
N VAL A 44 3.31 -1.74 -11.87
CA VAL A 44 2.08 -1.18 -11.30
C VAL A 44 1.42 -0.25 -12.32
N ALA A 45 2.20 0.56 -13.04
CA ALA A 45 1.70 1.42 -14.11
C ALA A 45 1.06 0.59 -15.25
N GLU A 46 1.74 -0.47 -15.71
CA GLU A 46 1.22 -1.39 -16.73
C GLU A 46 -0.09 -2.05 -16.27
N LYS A 47 -0.13 -2.59 -15.05
CA LYS A 47 -1.31 -3.28 -14.53
C LYS A 47 -2.46 -2.34 -14.21
N LYS A 48 -2.16 -1.08 -13.88
CA LYS A 48 -3.15 0.00 -13.78
C LYS A 48 -3.78 0.28 -15.15
N ASP A 49 -2.99 0.39 -16.21
CA ASP A 49 -3.54 0.61 -17.56
C ASP A 49 -4.37 -0.60 -18.04
N GLU A 50 -3.91 -1.83 -17.76
CA GLU A 50 -4.64 -3.07 -18.04
C GLU A 50 -5.95 -3.17 -17.24
N LEU A 51 -5.98 -2.71 -15.99
CA LEU A 51 -7.18 -2.64 -15.16
C LEU A 51 -8.23 -1.70 -15.79
N ILE A 52 -7.79 -0.48 -16.17
CA ILE A 52 -8.67 0.50 -16.83
C ILE A 52 -9.24 -0.08 -18.12
N GLN A 53 -8.40 -0.72 -18.94
CA GLN A 53 -8.84 -1.35 -20.18
C GLN A 53 -9.89 -2.43 -19.92
N ARG A 54 -9.60 -3.40 -19.04
CA ARG A 54 -10.51 -4.52 -18.76
C ARG A 54 -11.82 -4.10 -18.09
N ALA A 55 -11.79 -3.07 -17.25
CA ALA A 55 -13.01 -2.51 -16.68
C ALA A 55 -13.90 -1.86 -17.76
N ASN A 56 -13.30 -1.09 -18.68
CA ASN A 56 -14.02 -0.51 -19.82
C ASN A 56 -14.59 -1.58 -20.77
N GLU A 57 -13.92 -2.73 -20.95
CA GLU A 57 -14.44 -3.86 -21.73
C GLU A 57 -15.72 -4.47 -21.13
N LEU A 58 -16.01 -4.20 -19.84
CA LEU A 58 -17.26 -4.59 -19.16
C LEU A 58 -18.27 -3.45 -19.04
N ASP A 59 -18.08 -2.34 -19.76
CA ASP A 59 -18.86 -1.11 -19.65
C ASP A 59 -18.80 -0.48 -18.23
N ILE A 60 -17.71 -0.69 -17.51
CA ILE A 60 -17.44 -0.10 -16.18
C ILE A 60 -16.28 0.89 -16.28
N PRO A 61 -16.53 2.15 -16.66
CA PRO A 61 -15.47 3.15 -16.71
C PRO A 61 -14.96 3.49 -15.31
N ILE A 62 -13.64 3.47 -15.13
CA ILE A 62 -12.98 3.85 -13.89
C ILE A 62 -11.98 4.98 -14.11
N ILE A 63 -11.67 5.71 -13.04
CA ILE A 63 -10.54 6.64 -12.97
C ILE A 63 -9.59 6.27 -11.85
N ILE A 64 -8.32 6.59 -12.05
CA ILE A 64 -7.30 6.49 -11.01
C ILE A 64 -7.23 7.85 -10.32
N THR A 65 -7.58 7.88 -9.04
CA THR A 65 -7.67 9.09 -8.23
C THR A 65 -6.36 9.41 -7.52
N ALA A 66 -5.52 8.40 -7.28
CA ALA A 66 -4.17 8.56 -6.77
C ALA A 66 -3.24 7.46 -7.31
N GLY A 67 -1.96 7.80 -7.50
CA GLY A 67 -0.89 6.88 -7.82
C GLY A 67 0.25 7.03 -6.82
N TYR A 68 1.44 7.38 -7.28
CA TYR A 68 2.50 7.83 -6.37
C TYR A 68 2.05 9.04 -5.54
N ARG A 69 2.45 9.08 -4.26
CA ARG A 69 2.29 10.23 -3.36
C ARG A 69 3.59 10.47 -2.60
N SER A 70 4.05 11.71 -2.55
CA SER A 70 5.19 12.12 -1.74
C SER A 70 4.93 11.96 -0.23
N LEU A 71 5.99 12.06 0.57
CA LEU A 71 5.88 12.07 2.04
C LEU A 71 5.04 13.25 2.54
N GLU A 72 5.21 14.41 1.93
CA GLU A 72 4.51 15.64 2.30
C GLU A 72 3.00 15.49 2.06
N GLU A 73 2.60 15.10 0.84
CA GLU A 73 1.20 14.85 0.51
C GLU A 73 0.55 13.79 1.43
N GLN A 74 1.30 12.73 1.76
CA GLN A 74 0.81 11.70 2.69
C GLN A 74 0.65 12.25 4.11
N ASN A 75 1.56 13.09 4.59
CA ASN A 75 1.44 13.72 5.90
C ASN A 75 0.25 14.70 5.95
N GLU A 76 0.04 15.49 4.90
CA GLU A 76 -1.15 16.36 4.81
C GLU A 76 -2.45 15.57 4.90
N LEU A 77 -2.52 14.41 4.23
CA LEU A 77 -3.68 13.51 4.32
C LEU A 77 -3.83 12.89 5.71
N TYR A 78 -2.72 12.53 6.36
CA TYR A 78 -2.71 12.04 7.74
C TYR A 78 -3.24 13.10 8.73
N GLU A 79 -3.00 14.39 8.49
CA GLU A 79 -3.45 15.46 9.38
C GLU A 79 -4.96 15.76 9.28
N LYS A 80 -5.63 15.38 8.18
CA LYS A 80 -7.08 15.55 8.01
C LYS A 80 -7.88 14.80 9.08
N GLY A 81 -8.86 15.48 9.67
CA GLY A 81 -9.68 14.96 10.76
C GLY A 81 -8.94 14.77 12.09
N ARG A 82 -7.65 15.12 12.17
CA ARG A 82 -6.83 15.07 13.40
C ARG A 82 -6.45 16.46 13.87
N LEU A 83 -5.73 17.19 13.00
CA LEU A 83 -5.33 18.59 13.23
C LEU A 83 -6.21 19.55 12.42
N ASN A 84 -6.74 19.07 11.29
CA ASN A 84 -7.61 19.82 10.39
C ASN A 84 -9.05 19.28 10.44
N THR A 85 -10.01 20.06 9.92
CA THR A 85 -11.40 19.61 9.76
C THR A 85 -11.52 18.51 8.70
N GLY A 86 -12.65 17.78 8.71
CA GLY A 86 -12.93 16.69 7.77
C GLY A 86 -12.82 15.30 8.39
N ASN A 87 -12.99 14.28 7.56
CA ASN A 87 -12.91 12.88 8.00
C ASN A 87 -11.46 12.38 7.95
N ILE A 88 -11.15 11.43 8.83
CA ILE A 88 -9.90 10.67 8.74
C ILE A 88 -9.94 9.82 7.48
N VAL A 89 -9.03 10.08 6.54
CA VAL A 89 -8.94 9.36 5.25
C VAL A 89 -7.78 8.37 5.21
N THR A 90 -6.84 8.44 6.16
CA THR A 90 -5.72 7.51 6.28
C THR A 90 -5.21 7.45 7.72
N TYR A 91 -4.57 6.34 8.08
CA TYR A 91 -3.80 6.18 9.32
C TYR A 91 -2.29 6.10 9.08
N ALA A 92 -1.86 6.07 7.82
CA ALA A 92 -0.45 6.03 7.44
C ALA A 92 0.14 7.44 7.38
N LYS A 93 1.28 7.66 8.04
CA LYS A 93 2.11 8.85 7.83
C LYS A 93 2.93 8.71 6.55
N GLY A 94 3.62 9.79 6.17
CA GLY A 94 4.65 9.73 5.15
C GLY A 94 5.65 8.61 5.46
N GLY A 95 5.84 7.72 4.49
CA GLY A 95 6.75 6.57 4.56
C GLY A 95 6.09 5.32 5.11
N GLU A 96 4.81 5.38 5.49
CA GLU A 96 4.01 4.25 5.98
C GLU A 96 2.96 3.79 4.96
N SER A 97 2.88 4.43 3.79
CA SER A 97 1.94 4.12 2.71
C SER A 97 2.66 3.58 1.48
N LEU A 98 2.10 2.56 0.82
CA LEU A 98 2.67 2.02 -0.42
C LEU A 98 2.63 3.00 -1.59
N HIS A 99 1.81 4.05 -1.52
CA HIS A 99 1.86 5.16 -2.47
C HIS A 99 3.20 5.90 -2.43
N ASN A 100 3.85 5.97 -1.26
CA ASN A 100 5.18 6.60 -1.11
C ASN A 100 6.30 5.83 -1.81
N PHE A 101 6.04 4.56 -2.15
CA PHE A 101 6.97 3.68 -2.84
C PHE A 101 6.56 3.44 -4.30
N GLY A 102 5.52 4.11 -4.81
CA GLY A 102 5.01 3.91 -6.16
C GLY A 102 4.34 2.55 -6.38
N LEU A 103 3.87 1.91 -5.31
CA LEU A 103 3.38 0.52 -5.31
C LEU A 103 1.87 0.40 -5.09
N ALA A 104 1.14 1.53 -5.13
CA ALA A 104 -0.30 1.56 -4.92
C ALA A 104 -0.99 2.58 -5.82
N ILE A 105 -2.25 2.32 -6.08
CA ILE A 105 -3.19 3.19 -6.79
C ILE A 105 -4.51 3.23 -6.03
N ASP A 106 -5.21 4.34 -6.13
CA ASP A 106 -6.61 4.46 -5.72
C ASP A 106 -7.50 4.62 -6.95
N PHE A 107 -8.67 3.99 -6.96
CA PHE A 107 -9.63 4.12 -8.04
C PHE A 107 -11.01 4.61 -7.59
N ALA A 108 -11.78 5.11 -8.55
CA ALA A 108 -13.21 5.36 -8.42
C ALA A 108 -13.93 4.95 -9.71
N ILE A 109 -15.22 4.64 -9.61
CA ILE A 109 -16.07 4.38 -10.77
C ILE A 109 -16.55 5.71 -11.34
N LEU A 110 -16.68 5.80 -12.66
CA LEU A 110 -17.43 6.88 -13.30
C LEU A 110 -18.88 6.43 -13.52
N ASN A 111 -19.84 7.19 -13.02
CA ASN A 111 -21.25 6.92 -13.30
C ASN A 111 -21.60 7.23 -14.77
N LYS A 112 -22.86 6.97 -15.16
CA LYS A 112 -23.37 7.27 -16.51
C LYS A 112 -23.27 8.76 -16.91
N GLN A 113 -23.07 9.67 -15.97
CA GLN A 113 -22.86 11.10 -16.19
C GLN A 113 -21.36 11.48 -16.29
N GLY A 114 -20.45 10.52 -16.12
CA GLY A 114 -19.01 10.74 -16.10
C GLY A 114 -18.49 11.30 -14.77
N GLU A 115 -19.27 11.21 -13.70
CA GLU A 115 -18.90 11.69 -12.37
C GLU A 115 -18.26 10.55 -11.56
N ALA A 116 -17.19 10.87 -10.84
CA ALA A 116 -16.53 9.91 -9.96
C ALA A 116 -17.40 9.61 -8.73
N ILE A 117 -17.65 8.34 -8.48
CA ILE A 117 -18.44 7.85 -7.35
C ILE A 117 -17.67 6.77 -6.57
N TRP A 118 -17.92 6.75 -5.26
CA TRP A 118 -17.39 5.78 -4.30
C TRP A 118 -18.51 4.92 -3.73
N ASP A 119 -19.36 4.42 -4.63
CA ASP A 119 -20.50 3.57 -4.29
C ASP A 119 -20.16 2.12 -4.63
N MET A 120 -20.01 1.29 -3.59
CA MET A 120 -19.68 -0.13 -3.75
C MET A 120 -20.88 -0.96 -4.21
N ASP A 121 -22.10 -0.44 -4.17
CA ASP A 121 -23.31 -1.16 -4.58
C ASP A 121 -23.80 -0.71 -5.96
N TYR A 122 -23.09 0.23 -6.61
CA TYR A 122 -23.41 0.71 -7.94
C TYR A 122 -23.32 -0.38 -9.01
N ASP A 123 -24.33 -0.46 -9.86
CA ASP A 123 -24.46 -1.37 -11.01
C ASP A 123 -24.79 -0.51 -12.24
N GLY A 124 -23.75 0.05 -12.86
CA GLY A 124 -23.85 0.95 -14.00
C GLY A 124 -23.99 0.22 -15.33
N ASN A 125 -23.52 -1.02 -15.42
CA ASN A 125 -23.66 -1.87 -16.61
C ASN A 125 -24.95 -2.73 -16.60
N ASP A 126 -25.80 -2.56 -15.58
CA ASP A 126 -27.12 -3.19 -15.41
C ASP A 126 -27.06 -4.74 -15.43
N ASN A 127 -25.95 -5.34 -14.97
CA ASN A 127 -25.73 -6.79 -15.02
C ASN A 127 -26.15 -7.52 -13.72
N ARG A 128 -26.66 -6.79 -12.73
CA ARG A 128 -27.07 -7.24 -11.38
C ARG A 128 -25.90 -7.63 -10.47
N LYS A 129 -24.74 -7.04 -10.70
CA LYS A 129 -23.57 -7.12 -9.81
C LYS A 129 -23.06 -5.72 -9.54
N SER A 130 -22.34 -5.60 -8.43
CA SER A 130 -21.61 -4.37 -8.12
C SER A 130 -20.44 -4.21 -9.10
N ASP A 131 -20.43 -3.10 -9.82
CA ASP A 131 -19.34 -2.67 -10.69
C ASP A 131 -18.02 -2.58 -9.90
N TRP A 132 -18.09 -2.11 -8.65
CA TRP A 132 -16.94 -2.00 -7.75
C TRP A 132 -16.30 -3.36 -7.51
N MET A 133 -17.14 -4.37 -7.23
CA MET A 133 -16.66 -5.72 -6.97
C MET A 133 -16.16 -6.43 -8.23
N GLU A 134 -16.68 -6.08 -9.40
CA GLU A 134 -16.14 -6.56 -10.67
C GLU A 134 -14.75 -5.97 -10.95
N VAL A 135 -14.55 -4.67 -10.73
CA VAL A 135 -13.22 -4.01 -10.82
C VAL A 135 -12.23 -4.62 -9.83
N VAL A 136 -12.63 -4.84 -8.58
CA VAL A 136 -11.80 -5.51 -7.56
C VAL A 136 -11.40 -6.92 -8.00
N THR A 137 -12.33 -7.66 -8.61
CA THR A 137 -12.07 -9.02 -9.11
C THR A 137 -11.02 -8.99 -10.22
N ILE A 138 -11.13 -8.04 -11.16
CA ILE A 138 -10.13 -7.83 -12.22
C ILE A 138 -8.77 -7.46 -11.59
N ALA A 139 -8.75 -6.49 -10.68
CA ALA A 139 -7.53 -6.01 -10.04
C ALA A 139 -6.78 -7.15 -9.33
N LYS A 140 -7.50 -7.98 -8.57
CA LYS A 140 -6.92 -9.18 -7.93
C LYS A 140 -6.37 -10.17 -8.95
N GLY A 141 -7.08 -10.38 -10.07
CA GLY A 141 -6.61 -11.20 -11.18
C GLY A 141 -5.33 -10.67 -11.84
N LEU A 142 -5.10 -9.35 -11.80
CA LEU A 142 -3.87 -8.69 -12.26
C LEU A 142 -2.74 -8.70 -11.22
N GLY A 143 -3.01 -9.19 -10.00
CA GLY A 143 -2.03 -9.31 -8.93
C GLY A 143 -2.07 -8.19 -7.88
N PHE A 144 -3.07 -7.32 -7.91
CA PHE A 144 -3.28 -6.34 -6.84
C PHE A 144 -3.86 -7.00 -5.59
N GLU A 145 -3.40 -6.58 -4.43
CA GLU A 145 -4.10 -6.70 -3.16
C GLU A 145 -5.10 -5.55 -3.03
N TRP A 146 -6.25 -5.78 -2.39
CA TRP A 146 -7.30 -4.77 -2.22
C TRP A 146 -7.46 -4.33 -0.76
N GLY A 147 -7.52 -3.02 -0.52
CA GLY A 147 -7.66 -2.46 0.82
C GLY A 147 -8.99 -2.77 1.51
N GLY A 148 -10.03 -3.14 0.75
CA GLY A 148 -11.30 -3.62 1.30
C GLY A 148 -11.22 -4.99 1.99
N ASP A 149 -10.17 -5.79 1.70
CA ASP A 149 -9.93 -7.08 2.36
C ASP A 149 -9.19 -6.94 3.70
N TRP A 150 -8.69 -5.74 4.02
CA TRP A 150 -7.91 -5.56 5.25
C TRP A 150 -8.77 -5.86 6.49
N PRO A 151 -8.20 -6.53 7.52
CA PRO A 151 -8.95 -6.89 8.73
C PRO A 151 -9.24 -5.69 9.64
N GLY A 152 -8.54 -4.57 9.44
CA GLY A 152 -8.67 -3.36 10.24
C GLY A 152 -9.42 -2.25 9.50
N PHE A 153 -8.82 -1.07 9.45
CA PHE A 153 -9.35 0.05 8.66
C PHE A 153 -9.39 -0.36 7.19
N LYS A 154 -10.58 -0.41 6.60
CA LYS A 154 -10.77 -0.77 5.20
C LYS A 154 -10.66 0.47 4.34
N ASP A 155 -9.81 0.40 3.33
CA ASP A 155 -9.63 1.45 2.35
C ASP A 155 -10.10 0.93 0.99
N TYR A 156 -11.38 1.17 0.67
CA TYR A 156 -12.03 0.55 -0.48
C TYR A 156 -11.45 0.98 -1.83
N PRO A 157 -11.04 2.24 -2.05
CA PRO A 157 -10.35 2.66 -3.29
C PRO A 157 -8.99 2.00 -3.52
N HIS A 158 -8.33 1.55 -2.44
CA HIS A 158 -6.91 1.22 -2.45
C HIS A 158 -6.60 -0.13 -3.07
N LEU A 159 -5.66 -0.13 -4.01
CA LEU A 159 -5.06 -1.32 -4.62
C LEU A 159 -3.54 -1.23 -4.53
N GLN A 160 -2.87 -2.32 -4.15
CA GLN A 160 -1.41 -2.34 -4.01
C GLN A 160 -0.75 -3.61 -4.53
N MET A 161 0.53 -3.50 -4.91
CA MET A 161 1.39 -4.63 -5.23
C MET A 161 2.63 -4.61 -4.33
N THR A 162 2.71 -5.54 -3.38
CA THR A 162 3.82 -5.60 -2.42
C THR A 162 5.07 -6.25 -3.00
N PHE A 163 4.94 -7.05 -4.06
CA PHE A 163 6.00 -7.89 -4.60
C PHE A 163 6.66 -8.80 -3.54
N GLY A 164 5.90 -9.18 -2.52
CA GLY A 164 6.37 -9.98 -1.40
C GLY A 164 7.23 -9.22 -0.38
N LEU A 165 7.32 -7.89 -0.49
CA LEU A 165 8.01 -7.04 0.47
C LEU A 165 7.04 -6.50 1.52
N SER A 166 7.47 -6.54 2.77
CA SER A 166 6.81 -5.80 3.85
C SER A 166 7.10 -4.30 3.76
N LEU A 167 6.21 -3.48 4.32
CA LEU A 167 6.45 -2.04 4.47
C LEU A 167 7.80 -1.75 5.14
N ARG A 168 8.15 -2.53 6.17
CA ARG A 168 9.43 -2.41 6.86
C ARG A 168 10.63 -2.61 5.93
N GLU A 169 10.56 -3.60 5.06
CA GLU A 169 11.63 -3.86 4.10
C GLU A 169 11.78 -2.72 3.10
N LEU A 170 10.67 -2.15 2.64
CA LEU A 170 10.65 -0.96 1.78
C LEU A 170 11.27 0.25 2.49
N GLN A 171 10.89 0.48 3.75
CA GLN A 171 11.47 1.52 4.62
C GLN A 171 12.97 1.32 4.89
N GLN A 172 13.48 0.09 4.78
CA GLN A 172 14.90 -0.24 4.87
C GLN A 172 15.63 -0.17 3.51
N GLY A 173 14.95 0.33 2.46
CA GLY A 173 15.51 0.53 1.13
C GLY A 173 15.50 -0.72 0.25
N ARG A 174 14.83 -1.81 0.65
CA ARG A 174 14.58 -2.91 -0.30
C ARG A 174 13.63 -2.42 -1.38
N GLN A 175 13.87 -2.85 -2.62
CA GLN A 175 13.04 -2.52 -3.77
C GLN A 175 12.50 -3.81 -4.40
N PRO A 176 11.30 -3.77 -5.02
CA PRO A 176 10.79 -4.88 -5.81
C PRO A 176 11.82 -5.37 -6.85
N LYS A 177 11.92 -6.68 -7.03
CA LYS A 177 12.81 -7.28 -8.03
C LYS A 177 12.07 -7.42 -9.36
N GLY A 178 12.69 -7.02 -10.46
CA GLY A 178 12.16 -7.21 -11.81
C GLY A 178 12.15 -5.95 -12.68
N GLN A 179 13.31 -5.30 -12.79
CA GLN A 179 13.58 -4.32 -13.85
C GLN A 179 14.18 -5.03 -15.07
#